data_AF-A0A1J3E1K9-F1
#
_entry.id   AF-A0A1J3E1K9-F1
#
_cell.length_a   1.000
_cell.length_b   1.000
_cell.length_c   1.000
_cell.angle_alpha   90.00
_cell.angle_beta   90.00
_cell.angle_gamma   90.00
#
_symmetry.space_group_name_H-M   'P 1'
#
loop_
_entity.id
_entity.type
_entity.pdbx_description
1 polymer ?
#
loop_
_entity_poly.entity_id
_entity_poly.type
_entity_poly.pdbx_seq_one_letter_code
_entity_poly.pdbx_strand_id
1 'polypeptide(L)'
;LPHDIQDQMLSHICLKFKTEGLKQQETLNNLPKAIRSSIANYLFFPIVQNIYLFQGVSRDFLFQLVSDIDAEYFPPKEDIILQNESPAE
;
A
#
# COMPACT_ATOMS: atom_id res chain seq x y z
N LEU A 1 -16.11 -21.77 12.11
CA LEU A 1 -15.83 -21.32 10.73
C LEU A 1 -15.40 -22.53 9.91
N PRO A 2 -15.59 -22.51 8.58
CA PRO A 2 -14.89 -23.44 7.68
C PRO A 2 -13.38 -23.37 7.90
N HIS A 3 -12.69 -24.50 7.74
CA HIS A 3 -11.25 -24.61 8.01
C HIS A 3 -10.43 -23.63 7.17
N ASP A 4 -10.77 -23.49 5.89
CA ASP A 4 -10.04 -22.60 4.96
C ASP A 4 -10.09 -21.13 5.38
N ILE A 5 -11.24 -20.66 5.91
CA ILE A 5 -11.36 -19.28 6.39
C ILE A 5 -10.54 -19.08 7.67
N GLN A 6 -10.50 -20.09 8.54
CA GLN A 6 -9.67 -20.04 9.74
C GLN A 6 -8.18 -19.94 9.40
N ASP A 7 -7.72 -20.69 8.39
CA ASP A 7 -6.34 -20.65 7.90
C ASP A 7 -5.99 -19.29 7.27
N GLN A 8 -6.92 -18.70 6.51
CA GLN A 8 -6.77 -17.34 5.95
C GLN A 8 -6.62 -16.31 7.07
N MET A 9 -7.51 -16.33 8.08
CA MET A 9 -7.46 -15.40 9.22
C MET A 9 -6.12 -15.53 9.98
N LEU A 10 -5.66 -16.75 10.25
CA LEU A 10 -4.39 -16.98 10.93
C LEU A 10 -3.20 -16.48 10.10
N SER A 11 -3.20 -16.74 8.80
CA SER A 11 -2.16 -16.28 7.88
C SER A 11 -2.08 -14.75 7.82
N HIS A 12 -3.23 -14.08 7.76
CA HIS A 12 -3.34 -12.63 7.79
C HIS A 12 -2.78 -12.06 9.11
N ILE A 13 -3.19 -12.61 10.27
CA ILE A 13 -2.70 -12.16 11.58
C ILE A 13 -1.19 -12.35 11.70
N CYS A 14 -0.66 -13.50 11.27
CA CYS A 14 0.78 -13.76 11.28
C CYS A 14 1.55 -12.79 10.38
N LEU A 15 1.04 -12.49 9.18
CA LEU A 15 1.68 -11.52 8.30
C LEU A 15 1.64 -10.13 8.92
N LYS A 16 0.47 -9.69 9.42
CA LYS A 16 0.31 -8.39 10.07
C LYS A 16 1.34 -8.19 11.16
N PHE A 17 1.51 -9.17 12.06
CA PHE A 17 2.52 -9.12 13.12
C PHE A 17 3.96 -9.03 12.59
N LYS A 18 4.31 -9.82 11.56
CA LYS A 18 5.63 -9.75 10.92
C LYS A 18 5.90 -8.41 10.24
N THR A 19 4.85 -7.77 9.72
CA THR A 19 4.93 -6.49 8.99
C THR A 19 4.58 -5.29 9.86
N GLU A 20 4.31 -5.48 11.16
CA GLU A 20 3.89 -4.41 12.07
C GLU A 20 4.96 -3.33 12.16
N GLY A 21 6.23 -3.73 12.22
CA GLY A 21 7.38 -2.82 12.14
C GLY A 21 7.61 -2.17 10.78
N LEU A 22 6.90 -2.60 9.72
CA LEU A 22 6.98 -2.00 8.38
C LEU A 22 5.86 -0.98 8.15
N LYS A 23 4.68 -1.15 8.77
CA LYS A 23 3.57 -0.20 8.73
C LYS A 23 3.69 0.86 9.82
N GLN A 24 4.74 1.69 9.76
CA GLN A 24 5.04 2.72 10.77
C GLN A 24 4.30 4.06 10.52
N GLN A 25 3.00 4.02 10.20
CA GLN A 25 2.28 5.23 9.80
C GLN A 25 2.29 6.31 10.89
N GLU A 26 2.19 5.92 12.16
CA GLU A 26 2.30 6.87 13.29
C GLU A 26 3.68 7.53 13.36
N THR A 27 4.76 6.77 13.14
CA THR A 27 6.12 7.31 13.09
C THR A 27 6.29 8.27 11.91
N LEU A 28 5.78 7.91 10.74
CA LEU A 28 5.81 8.77 9.56
C LEU A 28 4.99 10.05 9.80
N ASN A 29 3.83 9.96 10.45
CA ASN A 29 2.97 11.10 10.75
C ASN A 29 3.61 12.17 11.64
N ASN A 30 4.63 11.81 12.42
CA ASN A 30 5.42 12.77 13.20
C ASN A 30 6.43 13.55 12.35
N LEU A 31 6.68 13.13 11.10
CA LEU A 31 7.62 13.79 10.20
C LEU A 31 6.93 14.94 9.43
N PRO A 32 7.68 16.01 9.10
CA PRO A 32 7.19 17.05 8.21
C PRO A 32 6.74 16.48 6.85
N LYS A 33 5.72 17.10 6.24
CA LYS A 33 5.18 16.68 4.93
C LYS A 33 6.28 16.49 3.88
N ALA A 34 7.25 17.41 3.80
CA ALA A 34 8.34 17.32 2.84
C ALA A 34 9.21 16.06 3.02
N ILE A 35 9.45 15.64 4.26
CA ILE A 35 10.23 14.43 4.55
C ILE A 35 9.42 13.18 4.19
N ARG A 36 8.14 13.12 4.59
CA ARG A 36 7.24 12.01 4.18
C ARG A 36 7.17 11.87 2.66
N SER A 37 6.93 12.98 1.95
CA SER A 37 6.91 13.00 0.49
C SER A 37 8.25 12.53 -0.11
N SER A 38 9.38 12.92 0.47
CA SER A 38 10.70 12.46 0.00
C SER A 38 10.88 10.94 0.17
N ILE A 39 10.47 10.39 1.31
CA ILE A 39 10.48 8.94 1.57
C ILE A 39 9.57 8.21 0.58
N ALA A 40 8.33 8.65 0.42
CA ALA A 40 7.38 8.06 -0.52
C ALA A 40 7.92 8.09 -1.95
N ASN A 41 8.52 9.21 -2.37
CA ASN A 41 9.16 9.32 -3.67
C ASN A 41 10.32 8.36 -3.86
N TYR A 42 11.18 8.22 -2.86
CA TYR A 42 12.28 7.26 -2.93
C TYR A 42 11.78 5.81 -3.06
N LEU A 43 10.71 5.46 -2.33
CA LEU A 43 10.18 4.09 -2.29
C LEU A 43 9.33 3.72 -3.51
N PHE A 44 8.45 4.63 -3.97
CA PHE A 44 7.37 4.27 -4.89
C PHE A 44 7.45 4.95 -6.26
N PHE A 45 8.19 6.06 -6.40
CA PHE A 45 8.31 6.74 -7.69
C PHE A 45 8.77 5.81 -8.83
N PRO A 46 9.75 4.92 -8.61
CA PRO A 46 10.18 3.99 -9.67
C PRO A 46 9.11 3.00 -10.11
N ILE A 47 8.16 2.69 -9.24
CA ILE A 47 7.05 1.77 -9.53
C ILE A 47 6.00 2.53 -10.35
N VAL A 48 5.56 3.70 -9.87
CA VAL A 48 4.49 4.49 -10.48
C VAL A 48 4.85 4.98 -11.89
N GLN A 49 6.10 5.41 -12.10
CA GLN A 49 6.54 5.89 -13.43
C GLN A 49 6.45 4.82 -14.53
N ASN A 50 6.42 3.54 -14.16
CA ASN A 50 6.40 2.41 -15.09
C ASN A 50 4.99 1.84 -15.32
N ILE A 51 3.95 2.42 -14.69
CA ILE A 51 2.56 1.99 -14.87
C ILE A 51 2.03 2.58 -16.18
N TYR A 52 1.42 1.74 -17.01
CA TYR A 52 0.90 2.15 -18.33
C TYR A 52 -0.14 3.28 -18.24
N LEU A 53 -0.94 3.31 -17.17
CA LEU A 53 -1.99 4.32 -16.93
C LEU A 53 -1.43 5.74 -16.82
N PHE A 54 -0.16 5.89 -16.42
CA PHE A 54 0.48 7.18 -16.21
C PHE A 54 1.50 7.52 -17.32
N GLN A 55 1.45 6.84 -18.46
CA GLN A 55 2.33 7.19 -19.59
C GLN A 55 1.99 8.57 -20.15
N GLY A 56 3.02 9.42 -20.32
CA GLY A 56 2.88 10.77 -20.88
C GLY A 56 2.43 11.85 -19.91
N VAL A 57 2.16 11.53 -18.64
CA VAL A 57 1.86 12.52 -17.61
C VAL A 57 3.12 13.27 -17.16
N SER A 58 2.95 14.45 -16.57
CA SER A 58 4.08 15.25 -16.08
C SER A 58 4.75 14.60 -14.88
N ARG A 59 6.05 14.89 -14.71
CA ARG A 59 6.80 14.41 -13.54
C ARG A 59 6.22 14.95 -12.24
N ASP A 60 5.76 16.20 -12.23
CA ASP A 60 5.15 16.84 -11.05
C ASP A 60 3.86 16.15 -10.64
N PHE A 61 3.04 15.70 -11.60
CA PHE A 61 1.85 14.90 -11.32
C PHE A 61 2.23 13.58 -10.61
N LEU A 62 3.26 12.87 -11.10
CA LEU A 62 3.75 11.65 -10.47
C LEU A 62 4.27 11.92 -9.05
N PHE A 63 4.99 13.01 -8.83
CA PHE A 63 5.49 13.41 -7.50
C PHE A 63 4.35 13.64 -6.49
N GLN A 64 3.25 14.26 -6.95
CA GLN A 64 2.06 14.45 -6.14
C GLN A 64 1.38 13.12 -5.85
N LEU A 65 1.14 12.31 -6.88
CA LEU A 65 0.48 11.00 -6.75
C LEU A 65 1.22 10.06 -5.79
N VAL A 66 2.55 10.00 -5.90
CA VAL A 66 3.38 9.13 -5.05
C VAL A 66 3.27 9.51 -3.56
N SER A 67 2.96 10.77 -3.24
CA SER A 67 2.80 11.19 -1.84
C SER A 67 1.55 10.61 -1.17
N ASP A 68 0.61 10.10 -1.95
CA ASP A 68 -0.66 9.54 -1.48
C ASP A 68 -0.68 7.99 -1.56
N ILE A 69 0.44 7.36 -1.91
CA ILE A 69 0.57 5.89 -2.01
C ILE A 69 0.98 5.30 -0.67
N ASP A 70 0.21 4.31 -0.22
CA ASP A 70 0.50 3.49 0.95
C ASP A 70 0.86 2.04 0.57
N ALA A 71 1.79 1.46 1.33
CA ALA A 71 2.19 0.07 1.15
C ALA A 71 1.28 -0.88 1.95
N GLU A 72 0.70 -1.85 1.24
CA GLU A 72 -0.11 -2.92 1.85
C GLU A 72 0.50 -4.30 1.61
N TYR A 73 0.33 -5.18 2.59
CA TYR A 73 0.91 -6.52 2.60
C TYR A 73 -0.22 -7.53 2.78
N PHE A 74 -0.29 -8.49 1.86
CA PHE A 74 -1.31 -9.54 1.85
C PHE A 74 -0.63 -10.92 1.84
N PRO A 75 -1.15 -11.91 2.58
CA PRO A 75 -0.70 -13.28 2.50
C PRO A 75 -1.19 -13.91 1.18
N PRO A 76 -0.56 -15.02 0.74
CA PRO A 76 -1.03 -15.72 -0.45
C PRO A 76 -2.48 -16.19 -0.29
N LYS A 77 -3.27 -16.08 -1.37
CA LYS A 77 -4.68 -16.52 -1.45
C LYS A 77 -5.67 -15.74 -0.56
N GLU A 78 -5.31 -14.54 -0.13
CA GLU A 78 -6.28 -13.59 0.42
C GLU A 78 -7.04 -12.90 -0.71
N ASP A 79 -8.36 -12.77 -0.54
CA ASP A 79 -9.21 -12.03 -1.48
C ASP A 79 -9.03 -10.53 -1.23
N ILE A 80 -8.41 -9.82 -2.18
CA ILE A 80 -8.06 -8.38 -2.04
C ILE A 80 -9.20 -7.46 -2.51
N ILE A 81 -9.96 -7.88 -3.52
CA ILE A 81 -11.09 -7.14 -4.08
C ILE A 81 -12.26 -8.11 -4.20
N LEU A 82 -13.41 -7.78 -3.62
CA LEU A 82 -14.59 -8.63 -3.67
C LEU A 82 -15.42 -8.37 -4.92
N GLN A 83 -16.07 -9.42 -5.42
CA GLN A 83 -16.96 -9.30 -6.56
C GLN A 83 -18.21 -8.48 -6.17
N ASN A 84 -18.51 -7.44 -6.96
CA ASN A 84 -19.61 -6.49 -6.72
C ASN A 84 -19.42 -5.57 -5.52
N GLU A 85 -18.18 -5.42 -5.03
CA GLU A 85 -17.85 -4.37 -4.07
C GLU A 85 -17.94 -2.99 -4.75
N SER A 86 -18.56 -2.03 -4.07
CA SER A 86 -18.51 -0.63 -4.49
C SER A 86 -17.05 -0.14 -4.38
N PRO A 87 -16.54 0.63 -5.35
CA PRO A 87 -15.23 1.24 -5.22
C PRO A 87 -15.12 1.99 -3.88
N ALA A 88 -14.01 1.78 -3.17
CA ALA A 88 -13.71 2.55 -1.96
C ALA A 88 -13.61 4.05 -2.30
N GLU A 89 -14.12 4.91 -1.40
CA GLU A 89 -14.06 6.38 -1.53
C GLU A 89 -12.65 6.94 -1.37
#